data_AF-A0A7Y0N2K7-F1
#
_entry.id   AF-A0A7Y0N2K7-F1
#
_cell.length_a   1.000
_cell.length_b   1.000
_cell.length_c   1.000
_cell.angle_alpha   90.00
_cell.angle_beta   90.00
_cell.angle_gamma   90.00
#
_symmetry.space_group_name_H-M   'P 1'
#
loop_
_entity.id
_entity.type
_entity.pdbx_description
1 polymer ?
#
loop_
_entity_poly.entity_id
_entity_poly.type
_entity_poly.pdbx_seq_one_letter_code
_entity_poly.pdbx_strand_id
1 'polypeptide(L)'
;DQIRACNRLAHESSQLNGYRLFVIEPADAMNESASNALLKTLEEPGEKCLFLLVTHNQERLLPTIRSRCQHWVVTPPSTDQAMQWIGEQGLSQVPAFALKLNMGSPLKTLESLKNGELEEYSAFERCLVETLLSPTSDVSKCASLMAKSPDQVLDWAWLLLTDAQKSQFGVVDEGILPGAEKFKPHH
;
A
#
# COMPACT_ATOMS: atom_id res chain seq x y z
N ASP A 1 -2.79 14.15 -23.03
CA ASP A 1 -4.13 14.58 -23.51
C ASP A 1 -5.23 14.59 -22.45
N GLN A 2 -5.30 13.61 -21.54
CA GLN A 2 -6.32 13.57 -20.47
C GLN A 2 -6.39 14.86 -19.63
N ILE A 3 -5.25 15.39 -19.16
CA ILE A 3 -5.21 16.66 -18.42
C ILE A 3 -5.73 17.84 -19.24
N ARG A 4 -5.41 17.91 -20.54
CA ARG A 4 -5.91 18.99 -21.40
C ARG A 4 -7.43 18.91 -21.57
N ALA A 5 -7.98 17.70 -21.66
CA ALA A 5 -9.43 17.48 -21.69
C ALA A 5 -10.08 17.89 -20.36
N CYS A 6 -9.49 17.49 -19.24
CA CYS A 6 -9.90 17.91 -17.88
C CYS A 6 -9.95 19.44 -17.75
N ASN A 7 -8.88 20.13 -18.18
CA ASN A 7 -8.81 21.58 -18.10
C ASN A 7 -9.90 22.27 -18.93
N ARG A 8 -10.21 21.76 -20.12
CA ARG A 8 -11.31 22.28 -20.94
C ARG A 8 -12.66 22.16 -20.22
N LEU A 9 -12.95 20.97 -19.68
CA LEU A 9 -14.16 20.72 -18.91
C LEU A 9 -14.25 21.59 -17.65
N ALA A 10 -13.12 21.96 -17.05
CA ALA A 10 -13.07 22.85 -15.90
C ALA A 10 -13.47 24.30 -16.24
N HIS A 11 -13.25 24.75 -17.48
CA HIS A 11 -13.55 26.11 -17.93
C HIS A 11 -14.92 26.27 -18.61
N GLU A 12 -15.58 25.16 -18.97
CA GLU A 12 -16.96 25.22 -19.47
C GLU A 12 -17.91 25.73 -18.38
N SER A 13 -19.06 26.33 -18.73
CA SER A 13 -20.06 26.71 -17.73
C SER A 13 -20.83 25.46 -17.28
N SER A 14 -20.99 25.27 -15.97
CA SER A 14 -21.79 24.17 -15.43
C SER A 14 -23.26 24.42 -15.73
N GLN A 15 -23.90 23.56 -16.54
CA GLN A 15 -25.35 23.61 -16.75
C GLN A 15 -26.15 23.31 -15.47
N LEU A 16 -25.52 22.70 -14.46
CA LEU A 16 -26.16 22.17 -13.26
C LEU A 16 -25.92 23.03 -11.99
N ASN A 17 -25.34 24.23 -12.13
CA ASN A 17 -25.12 25.21 -11.05
C ASN A 17 -24.39 24.70 -9.78
N GLY A 18 -23.79 23.51 -9.82
CA GLY A 18 -23.06 22.87 -8.72
C GLY A 18 -21.54 22.90 -8.87
N TYR A 19 -20.84 22.40 -7.85
CA TYR A 19 -19.39 22.18 -7.91
C TYR A 19 -19.04 21.04 -8.86
N ARG A 20 -17.92 21.21 -9.57
CA ARG A 20 -17.28 20.15 -10.35
C ARG A 20 -16.01 19.73 -9.65
N LEU A 21 -15.91 18.44 -9.36
CA LEU A 21 -14.75 17.84 -8.72
C LEU A 21 -13.98 17.03 -9.76
N PHE A 22 -12.70 17.35 -9.94
CA PHE A 22 -11.77 16.60 -10.77
C PHE A 22 -10.79 15.84 -9.88
N VAL A 23 -10.82 14.51 -9.95
CA VAL A 23 -9.91 13.63 -9.21
C VAL A 23 -8.81 13.17 -10.15
N ILE A 24 -7.56 13.39 -9.76
CA ILE A 24 -6.37 12.94 -10.48
C ILE A 24 -5.61 11.96 -9.59
N GLU A 25 -5.62 10.69 -9.96
CA GLU A 25 -5.06 9.58 -9.19
C GLU A 25 -4.44 8.53 -10.12
N PRO A 26 -3.14 8.18 -10.00
CA PRO A 26 -2.12 8.86 -9.19
C PRO A 26 -1.59 10.13 -9.88
N ALA A 27 -1.58 11.25 -9.17
CA ALA A 27 -1.08 12.53 -9.66
C ALA A 27 0.43 12.51 -9.96
N ASP A 28 1.23 11.68 -9.27
CA ASP A 28 2.67 11.53 -9.52
C ASP A 28 3.01 10.66 -10.74
N ALA A 29 2.00 10.12 -11.44
CA ALA A 29 2.20 9.52 -12.76
C ALA A 29 2.11 10.55 -13.90
N MET A 30 1.73 11.81 -13.61
CA MET A 30 1.75 12.86 -14.61
C MET A 30 3.18 13.12 -15.09
N ASN A 31 3.38 13.09 -16.41
CA ASN A 31 4.61 13.60 -16.99
C ASN A 31 4.69 15.14 -16.87
N GLU A 32 5.85 15.70 -17.18
CA GLU A 32 6.11 17.14 -17.07
C GLU A 32 5.14 17.98 -17.91
N SER A 33 4.83 17.54 -19.14
CA SER A 33 3.89 18.22 -20.03
C SER A 33 2.46 18.26 -19.47
N ALA A 34 2.00 17.15 -18.88
CA ALA A 34 0.71 17.06 -18.22
C ALA A 34 0.67 17.95 -16.96
N SER A 35 1.72 17.91 -16.15
CA SER A 35 1.85 18.74 -14.95
C SER A 35 1.80 20.24 -15.30
N ASN A 36 2.57 20.68 -16.29
CA ASN A 36 2.58 22.08 -16.74
C ASN A 36 1.24 22.51 -17.36
N ALA A 37 0.54 21.62 -18.07
CA ALA A 37 -0.79 21.91 -18.57
C ALA A 37 -1.79 22.15 -17.42
N LEU A 38 -1.70 21.39 -16.33
CA LEU A 38 -2.58 21.52 -15.17
C LEU A 38 -2.35 22.85 -14.42
N LEU A 39 -1.10 23.33 -14.33
CA LEU A 39 -0.73 24.55 -13.59
C LEU A 39 -1.63 25.75 -13.91
N LYS A 40 -1.87 26.01 -15.20
CA LYS A 40 -2.71 27.13 -15.63
C LYS A 40 -4.13 27.06 -15.04
N THR A 41 -4.67 25.84 -14.90
CA THR A 41 -6.03 25.64 -14.37
C THR A 41 -6.06 25.66 -12.84
N LEU A 42 -4.94 25.34 -12.18
CA LEU A 42 -4.82 25.48 -10.71
C LEU A 42 -4.64 26.94 -10.28
N GLU A 43 -4.02 27.78 -11.12
CA GLU A 43 -3.87 29.22 -10.87
C GLU A 43 -5.19 29.98 -11.00
N GLU A 44 -5.96 29.65 -12.04
CA GLU A 44 -7.23 30.28 -12.35
C GLU A 44 -8.30 29.19 -12.54
N PRO A 45 -8.76 28.53 -11.45
CA PRO A 45 -9.79 27.52 -11.55
C PRO A 45 -11.10 28.17 -12.01
N GLY A 46 -11.81 27.49 -12.93
CA GLY A 46 -13.14 27.92 -13.34
C GLY A 46 -14.10 27.99 -12.14
N GLU A 47 -15.19 28.76 -12.28
CA GLU A 47 -16.17 28.90 -11.21
C GLU A 47 -16.68 27.53 -10.72
N LYS A 48 -16.73 27.38 -9.39
CA LYS A 48 -17.15 26.16 -8.69
C LYS A 48 -16.36 24.91 -9.13
N CYS A 49 -15.08 25.05 -9.47
CA CYS A 49 -14.20 23.94 -9.81
C CYS A 49 -13.31 23.57 -8.62
N LEU A 50 -13.20 22.27 -8.32
CA LEU A 50 -12.32 21.70 -7.30
C LEU A 50 -11.44 20.62 -7.92
N PHE A 51 -10.18 20.59 -7.53
CA PHE A 51 -9.22 19.56 -7.92
C PHE A 51 -8.76 18.79 -6.69
N LEU A 52 -8.86 17.47 -6.75
CA LEU A 52 -8.31 16.55 -5.77
C LEU A 52 -7.19 15.74 -6.42
N LEU A 53 -5.96 15.97 -5.96
CA LEU A 53 -4.77 15.29 -6.46
C LEU A 53 -4.36 14.24 -5.42
N VAL A 54 -4.44 12.97 -5.80
CA VAL A 54 -4.06 11.84 -4.94
C VAL A 54 -2.70 11.33 -5.40
N THR A 55 -1.73 11.23 -4.49
CA THR A 55 -0.38 10.76 -4.80
C THR A 55 0.17 9.85 -3.71
N HIS A 56 0.97 8.87 -4.11
CA HIS A 56 1.73 8.04 -3.17
C HIS A 56 3.07 8.68 -2.78
N ASN A 57 3.57 9.63 -3.56
CA ASN A 57 4.81 10.33 -3.29
C ASN A 57 4.74 11.79 -3.74
N GLN A 58 4.49 12.67 -2.78
CA GLN A 58 4.38 14.11 -3.02
C GLN A 58 5.67 14.73 -3.59
N GLU A 59 6.84 14.17 -3.34
CA GLU A 59 8.11 14.71 -3.86
C GLU A 59 8.28 14.51 -5.36
N ARG A 60 7.53 13.58 -5.96
CA ARG A 60 7.49 13.38 -7.42
C ARG A 60 6.64 14.41 -8.14
N LEU A 61 5.78 15.14 -7.43
CA LEU A 61 5.03 16.25 -8.00
C LEU A 61 5.94 17.47 -8.18
N LEU A 62 5.74 18.20 -9.29
CA LEU A 62 6.45 19.45 -9.51
C LEU A 62 6.23 20.41 -8.33
N PRO A 63 7.28 21.10 -7.84
CA PRO A 63 7.15 22.09 -6.76
C PRO A 63 6.08 23.16 -7.03
N THR A 64 5.88 23.49 -8.31
CA THR A 64 4.88 24.46 -8.78
C THR A 64 3.44 23.99 -8.63
N ILE A 65 3.17 22.67 -8.72
CA ILE A 65 1.86 22.09 -8.40
C ILE A 65 1.65 22.14 -6.90
N ARG A 66 2.64 21.66 -6.14
CA ARG A 66 2.58 21.63 -4.66
C ARG A 66 2.27 23.01 -4.08
N SER A 67 2.94 24.06 -4.56
CA SER A 67 2.73 25.42 -4.06
C SER A 67 1.33 25.99 -4.30
N ARG A 68 0.52 25.38 -5.18
CA ARG A 68 -0.85 25.79 -5.52
C ARG A 68 -1.92 24.86 -4.96
N CYS A 69 -1.53 23.84 -4.19
CA CYS A 69 -2.45 22.89 -3.57
C CYS A 69 -2.41 23.03 -2.05
N GLN A 70 -3.55 22.78 -1.41
CA GLN A 70 -3.55 22.50 0.03
C GLN A 70 -3.07 21.08 0.26
N HIS A 71 -2.12 20.90 1.17
CA HIS A 71 -1.55 19.60 1.49
C HIS A 71 -2.32 18.91 2.62
N TRP A 72 -2.77 17.68 2.34
CA TRP A 72 -3.44 16.81 3.30
C TRP A 72 -2.69 15.48 3.35
N VAL A 73 -2.07 15.18 4.48
CA VAL A 73 -1.39 13.90 4.69
C VAL A 73 -2.37 12.94 5.34
N VAL A 74 -2.76 11.90 4.61
CA VAL A 74 -3.55 10.80 5.15
C VAL A 74 -2.60 9.89 5.90
N THR A 75 -2.59 10.01 7.23
CA THR A 75 -1.74 9.19 8.09
C THR A 75 -2.44 7.84 8.33
N PRO A 76 -1.73 6.70 8.20
CA PRO A 76 -2.32 5.41 8.55
C PRO A 76 -2.71 5.36 10.03
N PRO A 77 -3.75 4.60 10.39
CA PRO A 77 -4.12 4.39 11.79
C PRO A 77 -3.01 3.65 12.55
N SER A 78 -3.01 3.75 13.88
CA SER A 78 -2.14 2.88 14.70
C SER A 78 -2.54 1.41 14.54
N THR A 79 -1.63 0.50 14.88
CA THR A 79 -1.92 -0.94 14.93
C THR A 79 -3.19 -1.25 15.74
N ASP A 80 -3.31 -0.67 16.94
CA ASP A 80 -4.48 -0.88 17.80
C ASP A 80 -5.78 -0.40 17.16
N GLN A 81 -5.76 0.80 16.54
CA GLN A 81 -6.92 1.35 15.85
C GLN A 81 -7.32 0.49 14.64
N ALA A 82 -6.34 0.02 13.87
CA ALA A 82 -6.57 -0.85 12.72
C ALA A 82 -7.14 -2.20 13.16
N MET A 83 -6.56 -2.83 14.18
CA MET A 83 -7.02 -4.12 14.72
C MET A 83 -8.41 -4.02 15.35
N GLN A 84 -8.68 -2.94 16.09
CA GLN A 84 -10.01 -2.67 16.61
C GLN A 84 -11.03 -2.55 15.48
N TRP A 85 -10.74 -1.73 14.46
CA TRP A 85 -11.63 -1.54 13.31
C TRP A 85 -11.89 -2.85 12.56
N ILE A 86 -10.87 -3.68 12.34
CA ILE A 86 -11.02 -5.02 11.72
C ILE A 86 -11.96 -5.90 12.57
N GLY A 87 -11.82 -5.86 13.89
CA GLY A 87 -12.72 -6.56 14.82
C GLY A 87 -14.17 -6.11 14.67
N GLU A 88 -14.42 -4.81 14.50
CA GLU A 88 -15.74 -4.23 14.25
C GLU A 88 -16.35 -4.67 12.90
N GLN A 89 -15.52 -5.11 11.94
CA GLN A 89 -16.00 -5.67 10.66
C GLN A 89 -16.47 -7.14 10.77
N GLY A 90 -16.49 -7.73 11.97
CA GLY A 90 -16.98 -9.09 12.22
C GLY A 90 -15.91 -10.17 12.14
N LEU A 91 -14.62 -9.81 11.99
CA LEU A 91 -13.49 -10.73 12.08
C LEU A 91 -12.89 -10.68 13.48
N SER A 92 -13.33 -11.59 14.35
CA SER A 92 -12.74 -11.76 15.69
C SER A 92 -11.50 -12.67 15.61
N GLN A 93 -10.49 -12.42 16.45
CA GLN A 93 -9.27 -13.24 16.56
C GLN A 93 -8.32 -13.19 15.35
N VAL A 94 -8.13 -12.02 14.76
CA VAL A 94 -7.12 -11.81 13.70
C VAL A 94 -5.73 -11.75 14.33
N PRO A 95 -4.75 -12.56 13.87
CA PRO A 95 -3.37 -12.45 14.35
C PRO A 95 -2.78 -11.07 14.05
N ALA A 96 -2.04 -10.48 14.99
CA ALA A 96 -1.45 -9.14 14.83
C ALA A 96 -0.54 -9.03 13.59
N PHE A 97 0.15 -10.12 13.22
CA PHE A 97 1.00 -10.15 12.03
C PHE A 97 0.22 -10.03 10.71
N ALA A 98 -1.10 -10.30 10.67
CA ALA A 98 -1.91 -10.17 9.46
C ALA A 98 -1.97 -8.72 8.96
N LEU A 99 -2.00 -7.76 9.89
CA LEU A 99 -1.91 -6.33 9.56
C LEU A 99 -0.53 -5.97 9.00
N LYS A 100 0.54 -6.55 9.56
CA LYS A 100 1.92 -6.36 9.08
C LYS A 100 2.10 -6.91 7.67
N LEU A 101 1.55 -8.09 7.36
CA LEU A 101 1.56 -8.67 6.00
C LEU A 101 0.97 -7.75 4.95
N ASN A 102 0.06 -6.87 5.36
CA ASN A 102 -0.63 -5.91 4.50
C ASN A 102 -0.09 -4.48 4.68
N MET A 103 1.16 -4.34 5.14
CA MET A 103 1.87 -3.07 5.32
C MET A 103 1.10 -2.06 6.19
N GLY A 104 0.39 -2.52 7.21
CA GLY A 104 -0.37 -1.66 8.12
C GLY A 104 -1.73 -1.20 7.57
N SER A 105 -2.15 -1.67 6.39
CA SER A 105 -3.44 -1.26 5.80
C SER A 105 -4.60 -2.11 6.35
N PRO A 106 -5.55 -1.52 7.11
CA PRO A 106 -6.69 -2.26 7.64
C PRO A 106 -7.63 -2.76 6.54
N LEU A 107 -7.81 -1.99 5.46
CA LEU A 107 -8.66 -2.36 4.33
C LEU A 107 -8.09 -3.57 3.57
N LYS A 108 -6.80 -3.53 3.22
CA LYS A 108 -6.14 -4.67 2.56
C LYS A 108 -6.13 -5.90 3.46
N THR A 109 -5.91 -5.71 4.77
CA THR A 109 -5.96 -6.82 5.74
C THR A 109 -7.34 -7.48 5.75
N LEU A 110 -8.42 -6.70 5.77
CA LEU A 110 -9.78 -7.23 5.73
C LEU A 110 -10.07 -8.03 4.44
N GLU A 111 -9.62 -7.52 3.30
CA GLU A 111 -9.76 -8.19 2.00
C GLU A 111 -8.94 -9.49 1.95
N SER A 112 -7.67 -9.42 2.34
CA SER A 112 -6.73 -10.54 2.45
C SER A 112 -7.29 -11.69 3.29
N LEU A 113 -7.87 -11.37 4.46
CA LEU A 113 -8.51 -12.36 5.34
C LEU A 113 -9.74 -13.00 4.71
N LYS A 114 -10.56 -12.23 3.98
CA LYS A 114 -11.74 -12.76 3.27
C LYS A 114 -11.37 -13.67 2.10
N ASN A 115 -10.24 -13.40 1.46
CA ASN A 115 -9.75 -14.14 0.32
C ASN A 115 -8.94 -15.41 0.69
N GLY A 116 -8.67 -15.63 1.99
CA GLY A 116 -7.88 -16.77 2.46
C GLY A 116 -6.38 -16.63 2.20
N GLU A 117 -5.88 -15.40 2.04
CA GLU A 117 -4.46 -15.14 1.78
C GLU A 117 -3.58 -15.42 3.00
N LEU A 118 -4.16 -15.50 4.20
CA LEU A 118 -3.43 -15.86 5.41
C LEU A 118 -2.98 -17.33 5.39
N GLU A 119 -3.83 -18.22 4.85
CA GLU A 119 -3.50 -19.62 4.62
C GLU A 119 -2.42 -19.76 3.54
N GLU A 120 -2.50 -18.95 2.48
CA GLU A 120 -1.47 -18.89 1.43
C GLU A 120 -0.13 -18.44 1.98
N TYR A 121 -0.12 -17.37 2.79
CA TYR A 121 1.07 -16.92 3.50
C TYR A 121 1.65 -18.03 4.38
N SER A 122 0.81 -18.74 5.15
CA SER A 122 1.25 -19.83 6.03
C SER A 122 1.88 -20.99 5.24
N ALA A 123 1.37 -21.30 4.05
CA ALA A 123 1.95 -22.30 3.16
C ALA A 123 3.29 -21.84 2.57
N PHE A 124 3.37 -20.57 2.18
CA PHE A 124 4.59 -19.93 1.71
C PHE A 124 5.68 -19.90 2.80
N GLU A 125 5.36 -19.41 3.99
CA GLU A 125 6.26 -19.32 5.14
C GLU A 125 6.87 -20.69 5.45
N ARG A 126 6.04 -21.73 5.55
CA ARG A 126 6.51 -23.09 5.79
C ARG A 126 7.48 -23.55 4.70
N CYS A 127 7.12 -23.34 3.43
CA CYS A 127 7.97 -23.69 2.31
C CYS A 127 9.32 -22.98 2.39
N LEU A 128 9.30 -21.65 2.55
CA LEU A 128 10.51 -20.83 2.55
C LEU A 128 11.44 -21.21 3.71
N VAL A 129 10.90 -21.41 4.91
CA VAL A 129 11.70 -21.82 6.07
C VAL A 129 12.30 -23.21 5.86
N GLU A 130 11.51 -24.18 5.40
CA GLU A 130 12.01 -25.52 5.08
C GLU A 130 13.14 -25.47 4.05
N THR A 131 12.97 -24.63 3.02
CA THR A 131 13.96 -24.48 1.95
C THR A 131 15.25 -23.82 2.39
N LEU A 132 15.18 -22.82 3.27
CA LEU A 132 16.37 -22.12 3.74
C LEU A 132 17.14 -22.88 4.82
N LEU A 133 16.45 -23.70 5.63
CA LEU A 133 17.07 -24.43 6.74
C LEU A 133 17.47 -25.88 6.41
N SER A 134 16.95 -26.47 5.32
CA SER A 134 17.21 -27.86 4.96
C SER A 134 18.09 -27.98 3.71
N PRO A 135 19.26 -28.62 3.77
CA PRO A 135 20.16 -28.76 2.61
C PRO A 135 19.59 -29.56 1.43
N THR A 136 18.55 -30.35 1.66
CA THR A 136 17.96 -31.30 0.70
C THR A 136 16.56 -30.89 0.20
N SER A 137 16.10 -29.69 0.54
CA SER A 137 14.75 -29.24 0.18
C SER A 137 14.57 -29.03 -1.32
N ASP A 138 13.39 -29.37 -1.83
CA ASP A 138 13.00 -29.04 -3.21
C ASP A 138 12.57 -27.57 -3.32
N VAL A 139 13.43 -26.75 -3.92
CA VAL A 139 13.21 -25.32 -4.16
C VAL A 139 12.05 -25.07 -5.14
N SER A 140 11.73 -26.05 -5.99
CA SER A 140 10.73 -25.93 -7.07
C SER A 140 9.34 -25.62 -6.53
N LYS A 141 9.01 -26.13 -5.35
CA LYS A 141 7.74 -25.86 -4.67
C LYS A 141 7.61 -24.40 -4.26
N CYS A 142 8.65 -23.81 -3.67
CA CYS A 142 8.63 -22.40 -3.27
C CYS A 142 8.67 -21.49 -4.49
N ALA A 143 9.45 -21.83 -5.52
CA ALA A 143 9.47 -21.11 -6.79
C ALA A 143 8.08 -21.08 -7.46
N SER A 144 7.34 -22.19 -7.41
CA SER A 144 5.98 -22.28 -7.96
C SER A 144 4.98 -21.40 -7.21
N LEU A 145 5.12 -21.26 -5.87
CA LEU A 145 4.30 -20.35 -5.08
C LEU A 145 4.63 -18.88 -5.39
N MET A 146 5.92 -18.56 -5.51
CA MET A 146 6.40 -17.21 -5.89
C MET A 146 5.90 -16.79 -7.27
N ALA A 147 5.82 -17.72 -8.23
CA ALA A 147 5.44 -17.41 -9.61
C ALA A 147 3.97 -16.96 -9.78
N LYS A 148 3.07 -17.27 -8.82
CA LYS A 148 1.65 -16.94 -8.92
C LYS A 148 1.36 -15.45 -8.65
N SER A 149 2.01 -14.90 -7.63
CA SER A 149 1.83 -13.52 -7.16
C SER A 149 3.19 -12.97 -6.72
N PRO A 150 4.10 -12.67 -7.68
CA PRO A 150 5.50 -12.38 -7.35
C PRO A 150 5.66 -11.18 -6.43
N ASP A 151 4.93 -10.09 -6.67
CA ASP A 151 5.04 -8.87 -5.85
C ASP A 151 4.64 -9.13 -4.39
N GLN A 152 3.50 -9.80 -4.19
CA GLN A 152 3.00 -10.14 -2.85
C GLN A 152 3.93 -11.10 -2.11
N VAL A 153 4.42 -12.13 -2.79
CA VAL A 153 5.30 -13.12 -2.17
C VAL A 153 6.67 -12.52 -1.84
N LEU A 154 7.17 -11.59 -2.67
CA LEU A 154 8.40 -10.85 -2.37
C LEU A 154 8.22 -9.95 -1.14
N ASP A 155 7.08 -9.28 -1.00
CA ASP A 155 6.75 -8.50 0.21
C ASP A 155 6.73 -9.40 1.46
N TRP A 156 6.09 -10.57 1.38
CA TRP A 156 6.07 -11.55 2.47
C TRP A 156 7.46 -12.07 2.82
N ALA A 157 8.29 -12.39 1.82
CA ALA A 157 9.67 -12.83 2.02
C ALA A 157 10.49 -11.74 2.71
N TRP A 158 10.38 -10.50 2.24
CA TRP A 158 11.08 -9.35 2.80
C TRP A 158 10.70 -9.12 4.26
N LEU A 159 9.40 -9.12 4.58
CA LEU A 159 8.92 -8.97 5.96
C LEU A 159 9.44 -10.10 6.86
N LEU A 160 9.34 -11.36 6.42
CA LEU A 160 9.76 -12.52 7.20
C LEU A 160 11.26 -12.47 7.51
N LEU A 161 12.09 -12.20 6.51
CA LEU A 161 13.54 -12.12 6.68
C LEU A 161 13.95 -10.90 7.52
N THR A 162 13.23 -9.79 7.40
CA THR A 162 13.44 -8.60 8.24
C THR A 162 13.12 -8.90 9.70
N ASP A 163 11.99 -9.57 9.97
CA ASP A 163 11.62 -9.96 11.33
C ASP A 163 12.58 -11.04 11.88
N ALA A 164 13.10 -11.94 11.04
CA ALA A 164 14.13 -12.90 11.44
C ALA A 164 15.42 -12.19 11.91
N GLN A 165 15.87 -11.18 11.16
CA GLN A 165 17.02 -10.34 11.54
C GLN A 165 16.75 -9.58 12.84
N LYS A 166 15.60 -8.92 12.97
CA LYS A 166 15.19 -8.23 14.21
C LYS A 166 15.23 -9.18 15.40
N SER A 167 14.70 -10.39 15.24
CA SER A 167 14.64 -11.42 16.27
C SER A 167 16.04 -11.89 16.69
N GLN A 168 16.97 -12.00 15.74
CA GLN A 168 18.38 -12.30 16.01
C GLN A 168 19.07 -11.20 16.84
N PHE A 169 18.71 -9.93 16.64
CA PHE A 169 19.21 -8.80 17.42
C PHE A 169 18.42 -8.51 18.71
N GLY A 170 17.45 -9.36 19.07
CA GLY A 170 16.67 -9.22 20.30
C GLY A 170 15.65 -8.09 20.29
N VAL A 171 15.19 -7.67 19.11
CA VAL A 171 14.19 -6.59 18.98
C VAL A 171 12.78 -7.10 19.34
N VAL A 172 12.21 -6.42 20.34
CA VAL A 172 10.81 -6.34 20.78
C VAL A 172 9.77 -5.94 19.72
N ASP A 173 9.02 -6.81 19.04
CA ASP A 173 7.94 -6.38 18.11
C ASP A 173 6.69 -7.30 18.24
N GLU A 174 5.54 -6.71 18.59
CA GLU A 174 4.27 -7.43 18.86
C GLU A 174 3.66 -8.10 17.62
N GLY A 175 4.14 -7.75 16.42
CA GLY A 175 3.68 -8.33 15.16
C GLY A 175 4.71 -9.20 14.48
N ILE A 176 5.69 -9.77 15.19
CA ILE A 176 6.70 -10.65 14.57
C ILE A 176 6.03 -11.80 13.83
N LEU A 177 6.46 -12.02 12.59
CA LEU A 177 5.98 -13.13 11.78
C LEU A 177 6.40 -14.47 12.40
N PRO A 178 5.49 -15.45 12.56
CA PRO A 178 5.76 -16.69 13.32
C PRO A 178 7.02 -17.46 12.86
N GLY A 179 7.29 -17.49 11.56
CA GLY A 179 8.44 -18.17 10.96
C GLY A 179 9.77 -17.50 11.25
N ALA A 180 9.78 -16.22 11.66
CA ALA A 180 11.00 -15.45 11.91
C ALA A 180 11.86 -16.07 13.02
N GLU A 181 11.21 -16.64 14.05
CA GLU A 181 11.91 -17.23 15.20
C GLU A 181 12.69 -18.50 14.83
N LYS A 182 12.28 -19.19 13.76
CA LYS A 182 12.93 -20.42 13.30
C LYS A 182 14.34 -20.18 12.75
N PHE A 183 14.69 -18.93 12.45
CA PHE A 183 16.02 -18.53 11.99
C PHE A 183 16.98 -18.17 13.13
N LYS A 184 16.53 -18.20 14.41
CA LYS A 184 17.45 -17.97 15.53
C LYS A 184 18.52 -19.07 15.56
N PRO A 185 19.81 -18.72 15.69
CA PRO A 185 20.85 -19.73 15.88
C PRO A 185 20.56 -20.51 17.17
N HIS A 186 20.55 -21.85 17.07
CA HIS A 186 20.57 -22.71 18.25
C HIS A 186 21.93 -22.51 18.94
N HIS A 187 21.95 -21.73 20.03
CA HIS A 187 23.10 -21.65 20.93
C HIS A 187 23.19 -22.90 21.80
#